data_AF-X1DEN1-F1
#
_entry.id   AF-X1DEN1-F1
#
_cell.length_a   1.000
_cell.length_b   1.000
_cell.length_c   1.000
_cell.angle_alpha   90.00
_cell.angle_beta   90.00
_cell.angle_gamma   90.00
#
_symmetry.space_group_name_H-M   'P 1'
#
loop_
_entity.id
_entity.type
_entity.pdbx_description
1 polymer ?
#
loop_
_entity_poly.entity_id
_entity_poly.type
_entity_poly.pdbx_seq_one_letter_code
_entity_poly.pdbx_strand_id
1 'polypeptide(L)'
;MSLEELVSLERIENFNNIRLKETYSVYNLPLSKLFVEVLDELKRDIIPTLDIHILLYSLRFVPFADEAEGLEAFKALKAGMDEDSYKKPVQWTCTKMCNNLEKLCELIVYEYFIDGSLMVYQDYEIEWDLTVSISPPS
;
A
#
# COMPACT_ATOMS: atom_id res chain seq x y z
N MET A 1 9.14 3.43 -18.29
CA MET A 1 9.92 3.92 -17.14
C MET A 1 9.70 2.88 -16.04
N SER A 2 10.73 2.10 -15.70
CA SER A 2 10.70 1.04 -14.68
C SER A 2 10.72 1.63 -13.26
N LEU A 3 10.20 0.89 -12.27
CA LEU A 3 10.10 1.20 -10.84
C LEU A 3 11.46 1.28 -10.09
N GLU A 4 12.54 1.73 -10.73
CA GLU A 4 13.90 1.50 -10.24
C GLU A 4 14.52 2.61 -9.38
N GLU A 5 13.75 3.49 -8.74
CA GLU A 5 14.34 4.57 -7.91
C GLU A 5 13.76 4.61 -6.49
N LEU A 6 14.01 3.53 -5.71
CA LEU A 6 13.97 3.56 -4.25
C LEU A 6 15.39 3.83 -3.72
N VAL A 7 15.66 5.08 -3.35
CA VAL A 7 16.94 5.49 -2.78
C VAL A 7 16.95 5.20 -1.27
N SER A 8 17.77 4.24 -0.85
CA SER A 8 18.05 3.93 0.56
C SER A 8 19.03 4.96 1.14
N LEU A 9 18.61 5.69 2.16
CA LEU A 9 19.46 6.65 2.89
C LEU A 9 19.67 6.18 4.34
N GLU A 10 20.94 6.09 4.75
CA GLU A 10 21.38 5.60 6.06
C GLU A 10 21.20 6.61 7.21
N ARG A 11 20.71 6.06 8.33
CA ARG A 11 20.97 6.36 9.75
C ARG A 11 20.87 7.81 10.24
N ILE A 12 19.75 8.09 10.90
CA ILE A 12 19.66 9.06 12.00
C ILE A 12 19.38 8.28 13.28
N GLU A 13 20.27 8.39 14.27
CA GLU A 13 20.12 7.81 15.60
C GLU A 13 18.98 8.51 16.35
N ASN A 14 17.88 7.79 16.59
CA ASN A 14 16.76 8.28 17.41
C ASN A 14 16.75 7.61 18.79
N PHE A 15 16.44 8.38 19.82
CA PHE A 15 16.66 8.13 21.27
C PHE A 15 15.77 7.04 21.92
N ASN A 16 15.18 6.15 21.14
CA ASN A 16 14.57 4.90 21.60
C ASN A 16 15.40 3.76 21.00
N ASN A 17 15.71 2.71 21.76
CA ASN A 17 16.58 1.59 21.33
C ASN A 17 16.07 0.77 20.11
N ILE A 18 15.12 1.29 19.34
CA ILE A 18 14.59 0.69 18.12
C ILE A 18 15.44 1.21 16.95
N ARG A 19 16.16 0.30 16.31
CA ARG A 19 17.02 0.63 15.17
C ARG A 19 16.19 0.73 13.90
N LEU A 20 16.39 1.79 13.14
CA LEU A 20 15.89 1.93 11.77
C LEU A 20 16.48 0.81 10.91
N LYS A 21 15.63 0.10 10.16
CA LYS A 21 16.03 -0.90 9.18
C LYS A 21 16.17 -0.24 7.81
N GLU A 22 15.09 0.36 7.32
CA GLU A 22 14.98 0.91 5.97
C GLU A 22 14.07 2.15 5.97
N THR A 23 14.32 3.06 5.04
CA THR A 23 13.43 4.19 4.73
C THR A 23 13.10 4.16 3.25
N TYR A 24 11.82 4.29 2.93
CA TYR A 24 11.33 4.37 1.56
C TYR A 24 10.70 5.74 1.34
N SER A 25 11.14 6.45 0.31
CA SER A 25 10.55 7.72 -0.10
C SER A 25 9.61 7.49 -1.28
N VAL A 26 8.41 8.04 -1.21
CA VAL A 26 7.41 8.01 -2.28
C VAL A 26 7.19 9.45 -2.73
N TYR A 27 7.33 9.71 -4.02
CA TYR A 27 7.16 11.05 -4.56
C TYR A 27 6.29 11.03 -5.80
N ASN A 28 5.22 11.82 -5.76
CA ASN A 28 4.27 12.05 -6.82
C ASN A 28 3.83 10.74 -7.50
N LEU A 29 3.59 9.69 -6.71
CA LEU A 29 3.21 8.37 -7.19
C LEU A 29 1.71 8.36 -7.49
N PRO A 30 1.29 8.20 -8.76
CA PRO A 30 -0.13 8.06 -9.07
C PRO A 30 -0.68 6.78 -8.43
N LEU A 31 -1.82 6.89 -7.76
CA LEU A 31 -2.48 5.76 -7.13
C LEU A 31 -2.88 4.71 -8.17
N SER A 32 -3.33 5.14 -9.35
CA SER A 32 -3.66 4.22 -10.45
C SER A 32 -2.45 3.42 -10.93
N LYS A 33 -1.27 4.03 -10.96
CA LYS A 33 -0.02 3.35 -11.30
C LYS A 33 0.32 2.27 -10.28
N LEU A 34 0.20 2.58 -8.99
CA LEU A 34 0.42 1.62 -7.91
C LEU A 34 -0.55 0.44 -8.01
N PHE A 35 -1.83 0.68 -8.32
CA PHE A 35 -2.79 -0.39 -8.59
C PHE A 35 -2.35 -1.31 -9.73
N VAL A 36 -1.94 -0.74 -10.87
CA VAL A 36 -1.50 -1.51 -12.04
C VAL A 36 -0.31 -2.40 -11.69
N GLU A 37 0.70 -1.84 -11.01
CA GLU A 37 1.92 -2.57 -10.65
C GLU A 37 1.62 -3.72 -9.67
N VAL A 38 0.80 -3.47 -8.65
CA VAL A 38 0.37 -4.51 -7.70
C VAL A 38 -0.43 -5.61 -8.41
N LEU A 39 -1.37 -5.23 -9.28
CA LEU A 39 -2.19 -6.19 -10.02
C LEU A 39 -1.36 -7.04 -10.99
N ASP A 40 -0.37 -6.45 -11.66
CA ASP A 40 0.51 -7.17 -12.58
C ASP A 40 1.37 -8.21 -11.87
N GLU A 41 1.91 -7.89 -10.69
CA GLU A 41 2.66 -8.83 -9.86
C GLU A 41 1.76 -9.95 -9.32
N LEU A 42 0.56 -9.62 -8.82
CA LEU A 42 -0.39 -10.62 -8.36
C LEU A 42 -0.85 -11.56 -9.47
N LYS A 43 -1.02 -11.06 -10.71
CA LYS A 43 -1.32 -11.88 -11.89
C LYS A 43 -0.18 -12.84 -12.27
N ARG A 44 1.04 -12.58 -11.78
CA ARG A 44 2.22 -13.46 -11.90
C ARG A 44 2.41 -14.38 -10.69
N ASP A 45 1.40 -14.47 -9.82
CA ASP A 45 1.46 -15.20 -8.55
C ASP A 45 2.56 -14.69 -7.58
N ILE A 46 2.92 -13.40 -7.67
CA ILE A 46 3.85 -12.73 -6.78
C ILE A 46 3.06 -11.79 -5.86
N ILE A 47 3.36 -11.82 -4.55
CA ILE A 47 2.73 -10.92 -3.58
C ILE A 47 3.70 -9.76 -3.31
N PRO A 48 3.47 -8.56 -3.89
CA PRO A 48 4.30 -7.39 -3.63
C PRO A 48 3.92 -6.76 -2.29
N THR A 49 4.37 -7.37 -1.19
CA THR A 49 3.92 -7.04 0.17
C THR A 49 4.04 -5.55 0.49
N LEU A 50 5.17 -4.91 0.19
CA LEU A 50 5.38 -3.49 0.50
C LEU A 50 4.40 -2.59 -0.29
N ASP A 51 4.26 -2.84 -1.59
CA ASP A 51 3.38 -2.04 -2.46
C ASP A 51 1.92 -2.18 -2.03
N ILE A 52 1.49 -3.38 -1.63
CA ILE A 52 0.16 -3.60 -1.05
C ILE A 52 -0.02 -2.82 0.26
N HIS A 53 0.99 -2.76 1.14
CA HIS A 53 0.90 -1.97 2.36
C HIS A 53 0.79 -0.47 2.07
N ILE A 54 1.60 0.06 1.14
CA ILE A 54 1.52 1.46 0.70
C ILE A 54 0.14 1.75 0.12
N LEU A 55 -0.37 0.84 -0.72
CA LEU A 55 -1.69 0.95 -1.33
C LEU A 55 -2.80 0.98 -0.28
N LEU A 56 -2.83 0.01 0.64
CA LEU A 56 -3.84 -0.06 1.70
C LEU A 56 -3.75 1.11 2.68
N TYR A 57 -2.55 1.59 2.99
CA TYR A 57 -2.39 2.79 3.81
C TYR A 57 -3.01 4.01 3.11
N SER A 58 -2.69 4.19 1.83
CA SER A 58 -3.15 5.33 1.02
C SER A 58 -4.66 5.34 0.84
N LEU A 59 -5.27 4.17 0.62
CA LEU A 59 -6.72 4.03 0.45
C LEU A 59 -7.55 4.45 1.68
N ARG A 60 -6.93 4.57 2.87
CA ARG A 60 -7.62 5.12 4.05
C ARG A 60 -8.05 6.58 3.90
N PHE A 61 -7.45 7.29 2.95
CA PHE A 61 -7.68 8.71 2.69
C PHE A 61 -8.45 8.95 1.39
N VAL A 62 -8.85 7.88 0.68
CA VAL A 62 -9.50 7.94 -0.61
C VAL A 62 -10.98 7.61 -0.45
N PRO A 63 -11.91 8.51 -0.79
CA PRO A 63 -13.33 8.19 -0.86
C PRO A 63 -13.64 7.26 -2.04
N PHE A 64 -14.57 6.35 -1.83
CA PHE A 64 -15.09 5.42 -2.83
C PHE A 64 -16.42 5.91 -3.40
N ALA A 65 -16.69 5.59 -4.67
CA ALA A 65 -17.95 5.90 -5.34
C ALA A 65 -19.15 5.24 -4.63
N ASP A 66 -18.98 3.99 -4.20
CA ASP A 66 -19.84 3.31 -3.24
C ASP A 66 -19.01 3.00 -1.98
N GLU A 67 -19.22 3.79 -0.92
CA GLU A 67 -18.48 3.67 0.34
C GLU A 67 -18.74 2.34 1.07
N ALA A 68 -19.94 1.78 0.97
CA ALA A 68 -20.25 0.53 1.66
C ALA A 68 -19.51 -0.63 1.00
N GLU A 69 -19.60 -0.70 -0.32
CA GLU A 69 -18.94 -1.71 -1.13
C GLU A 69 -17.40 -1.58 -1.09
N GLY A 70 -16.89 -0.35 -1.20
CA GLY A 70 -15.47 -0.05 -1.11
C GLY A 70 -14.89 -0.42 0.25
N LEU A 71 -15.57 -0.07 1.34
CA LEU A 71 -15.12 -0.41 2.68
C LEU A 71 -15.14 -1.94 2.95
N GLU A 72 -16.10 -2.66 2.37
CA GLU A 72 -16.14 -4.13 2.45
C GLU A 72 -14.90 -4.76 1.77
N ALA A 73 -14.62 -4.37 0.52
CA ALA A 73 -13.47 -4.87 -0.23
C ALA A 73 -12.13 -4.48 0.44
N PHE A 74 -12.03 -3.25 0.94
CA PHE A 74 -10.86 -2.76 1.69
C PHE A 74 -10.62 -3.57 2.97
N LYS A 75 -11.67 -3.82 3.76
CA LYS A 75 -11.57 -4.62 4.99
C LYS A 75 -11.18 -6.06 4.68
N ALA A 76 -11.72 -6.64 3.60
CA ALA A 76 -11.36 -7.98 3.18
C ALA A 76 -9.85 -8.07 2.87
N LEU A 77 -9.33 -7.16 2.05
CA LEU A 77 -7.89 -7.11 1.72
C LEU A 77 -7.03 -6.89 2.95
N LYS A 78 -7.40 -5.93 3.82
CA LYS A 78 -6.65 -5.64 5.04
C LYS A 78 -6.62 -6.84 5.98
N ALA A 79 -7.73 -7.52 6.19
CA ALA A 79 -7.78 -8.73 6.99
C ALA A 79 -6.87 -9.83 6.41
N GLY A 80 -6.81 -9.95 5.07
CA GLY A 80 -5.90 -10.88 4.40
C GLY A 80 -4.41 -10.59 4.61
N MET A 81 -4.05 -9.35 4.92
CA MET A 81 -2.67 -8.94 5.24
C MET A 81 -2.36 -9.04 6.74
N ASP A 82 -3.33 -8.71 7.61
CA ASP A 82 -3.17 -8.72 9.08
C ASP A 82 -3.22 -10.15 9.68
N GLU A 83 -3.82 -11.12 8.97
CA GLU A 83 -3.99 -12.52 9.42
C GLU A 83 -2.72 -13.39 9.38
N ASP A 84 -1.56 -12.82 9.09
CA ASP A 84 -0.25 -13.41 9.46
C ASP A 84 -0.09 -13.52 11.01
N SER A 85 -1.05 -13.00 11.78
CA SER A 85 -1.15 -13.18 13.23
C SER A 85 -2.02 -14.41 13.67
N TYR A 86 -1.41 -15.59 13.56
CA TYR A 86 -1.54 -16.72 14.51
C TYR A 86 -2.80 -17.61 14.62
N LYS A 87 -3.93 -17.44 13.93
CA LYS A 87 -5.07 -18.39 14.08
C LYS A 87 -5.80 -18.72 12.78
N LYS A 88 -5.24 -19.72 12.08
CA LYS A 88 -5.66 -20.32 10.79
C LYS A 88 -5.37 -19.40 9.61
N PRO A 89 -4.37 -19.73 8.77
CA PRO A 89 -4.17 -19.00 7.54
C PRO A 89 -5.35 -19.31 6.63
N VAL A 90 -6.29 -18.37 6.49
CA VAL A 90 -6.99 -18.27 5.21
C VAL A 90 -5.90 -17.86 4.24
N GLN A 91 -5.27 -18.83 3.60
CA GLN A 91 -4.21 -18.58 2.64
C GLN A 91 -4.83 -17.74 1.51
N TRP A 92 -4.63 -16.43 1.57
CA TRP A 92 -5.12 -15.53 0.54
C TRP A 92 -4.31 -15.83 -0.72
N THR A 93 -5.02 -16.23 -1.78
CA THR A 93 -4.40 -16.45 -3.07
C THR A 93 -4.27 -15.12 -3.79
N CYS A 94 -3.27 -14.99 -4.66
CA CYS A 94 -3.12 -13.81 -5.51
C CYS A 94 -4.41 -13.51 -6.29
N THR A 95 -5.16 -14.55 -6.68
CA THR A 95 -6.50 -14.41 -7.29
C THR A 95 -7.50 -13.65 -6.42
N LYS A 96 -7.59 -13.94 -5.11
CA LYS A 96 -8.51 -13.23 -4.22
C LYS A 96 -8.08 -11.80 -3.99
N MET A 97 -6.77 -11.55 -3.90
CA MET A 97 -6.22 -10.20 -3.80
C MET A 97 -6.53 -9.40 -5.07
N CYS A 98 -6.26 -9.95 -6.26
CA CYS A 98 -6.59 -9.34 -7.54
C CYS A 98 -8.07 -8.93 -7.60
N ASN A 99 -9.00 -9.84 -7.32
CA ASN A 99 -10.43 -9.55 -7.45
C ASN A 99 -10.88 -8.38 -6.55
N ASN A 100 -10.38 -8.31 -5.31
CA ASN A 100 -10.73 -7.21 -4.43
C ASN A 100 -10.03 -5.90 -4.83
N LEU A 101 -8.80 -5.96 -5.33
CA LEU A 101 -8.08 -4.77 -5.81
C LEU A 101 -8.68 -4.21 -7.09
N GLU A 102 -9.06 -5.05 -8.05
CA GLU A 102 -9.77 -4.63 -9.27
C GLU A 102 -11.09 -3.94 -8.89
N LYS A 103 -11.84 -4.53 -7.96
CA LYS A 103 -13.07 -3.93 -7.42
C LYS A 103 -12.84 -2.57 -6.76
N LEU A 104 -11.80 -2.43 -5.93
CA LEU A 104 -11.46 -1.14 -5.32
C LEU A 104 -11.06 -0.11 -6.37
N CYS A 105 -10.28 -0.51 -7.38
CA CYS A 105 -9.85 0.37 -8.46
C CYS A 105 -11.04 0.95 -9.23
N GLU A 106 -12.08 0.14 -9.49
CA GLU A 106 -13.31 0.59 -10.16
C GLU A 106 -14.13 1.60 -9.34
N LEU A 107 -13.98 1.58 -8.01
CA LEU A 107 -14.70 2.45 -7.09
C LEU A 107 -13.99 3.80 -6.85
N ILE A 108 -12.79 4.00 -7.38
CA ILE A 108 -12.03 5.24 -7.22
C ILE A 108 -12.37 6.20 -8.36
N VAL A 109 -12.89 7.37 -8.02
CA VAL A 109 -13.43 8.34 -9.00
C VAL A 109 -12.37 9.30 -9.55
N TYR A 110 -11.39 9.64 -8.73
CA TYR A 110 -10.36 10.64 -9.06
C TYR A 110 -8.98 10.01 -9.09
N GLU A 111 -8.05 10.63 -9.82
CA GLU A 111 -6.65 10.30 -9.68
C GLU A 111 -6.10 10.94 -8.40
N TYR A 112 -5.39 10.12 -7.61
CA TYR A 112 -4.75 10.54 -6.38
C TYR A 112 -3.25 10.36 -6.50
N PHE A 113 -2.50 11.24 -5.84
CA PHE A 113 -1.05 11.17 -5.75
C PHE A 113 -0.63 10.89 -4.32
N ILE A 114 0.35 10.00 -4.18
CA ILE A 114 0.95 9.62 -2.91
C ILE A 114 2.34 10.29 -2.82
N ASP A 115 2.57 10.97 -1.71
CA ASP A 115 3.82 11.65 -1.39
C ASP A 115 4.22 11.40 0.07
N GLY A 116 5.51 11.28 0.33
CA GLY A 116 6.06 11.24 1.67
C GLY A 116 7.07 10.10 1.87
N SER A 117 7.07 9.50 3.05
CA SER A 117 7.97 8.39 3.37
C SER A 117 7.35 7.36 4.29
N LEU A 118 7.93 6.16 4.31
CA LEU A 118 7.74 5.21 5.39
C LEU A 118 9.08 4.77 5.95
N MET A 119 9.11 4.58 7.27
CA MET A 119 10.28 4.09 7.99
C MET A 119 9.96 2.72 8.57
N VAL A 120 10.76 1.74 8.19
CA VAL A 120 10.67 0.37 8.69
C VAL A 120 11.73 0.19 9.76
N TYR A 121 11.32 -0.20 10.94
CA TYR A 121 12.20 -0.47 12.07
C TYR A 121 12.59 -1.96 12.14
N GLN A 122 13.62 -2.30 12.92
CA GLN A 122 14.12 -3.68 13.04
C GLN A 122 13.14 -4.66 13.67
N ASP A 123 12.18 -4.17 14.46
CA ASP A 123 11.06 -4.92 15.02
C ASP A 123 9.88 -5.04 14.05
N TYR A 124 10.06 -4.60 12.80
CA TYR A 124 9.04 -4.57 11.75
C TYR A 124 7.88 -3.61 12.03
N GLU A 125 8.00 -2.71 13.01
CA GLU A 125 7.10 -1.56 13.09
C GLU A 125 7.32 -0.65 11.87
N ILE A 126 6.22 -0.15 11.32
CA ILE A 126 6.25 0.78 10.19
C ILE A 126 5.66 2.11 10.66
N GLU A 127 6.47 3.15 10.61
CA GLU A 127 6.03 4.52 10.77
C GLU A 127 5.73 5.11 9.40
N TRP A 128 4.53 5.68 9.28
CA TRP A 128 3.98 6.19 8.03
C TRP A 128 3.92 7.71 8.07
N ASP A 129 4.62 8.35 7.16
CA ASP A 129 4.53 9.77 6.86
C ASP A 129 4.13 9.94 5.39
N LEU A 130 3.00 9.32 5.01
CA LEU A 130 2.44 9.41 3.66
C LEU A 130 1.23 10.34 3.66
N THR A 131 1.16 11.13 2.59
CA THR A 131 0.05 12.01 2.27
C THR A 131 -0.56 11.58 0.96
N VAL A 132 -1.89 11.73 0.87
CA VAL A 132 -2.65 11.43 -0.34
C VAL A 132 -3.39 12.69 -0.76
N SER A 133 -3.19 13.12 -1.99
CA SER A 133 -3.79 14.34 -2.53
C SER A 133 -4.50 14.06 -3.85
N ILE A 134 -5.60 14.77 -4.10
CA ILE A 134 -6.31 14.69 -5.39
C ILE A 134 -5.54 15.55 -6.39
N SER A 135 -5.39 15.05 -7.62
CA SER A 135 -4.91 15.89 -8.71
C SER A 135 -5.81 17.12 -8.87
N PRO A 136 -5.30 18.36 -8.82
CA PRO A 136 -6.11 19.49 -9.25
C PRO A 136 -6.55 19.25 -10.71
N PRO A 137 -7.80 19.60 -11.08
CA PRO A 137 -8.21 19.56 -12.47
C PRO A 137 -7.30 20.50 -13.27
N SER A 138 -6.66 19.95 -14.30
CA SER A 138 -5.84 20.68 -15.28
C SER A 138 -6.69 21.60 -16.16
#